data_AF-A0A5N6NH23-F1
#
_entry.id   AF-A0A5N6NH23-F1
#
_cell.length_a   1.000
_cell.length_b   1.000
_cell.length_c   1.000
_cell.angle_alpha   90.00
_cell.angle_beta   90.00
_cell.angle_gamma   90.00
#
_symmetry.space_group_name_H-M   'P 1'
#
loop_
_entity.id
_entity.type
_entity.pdbx_description
1 polymer ?
#
loop_
_entity_poly.entity_id
_entity_poly.type
_entity_poly.pdbx_seq_one_letter_code
_entity_poly.pdbx_strand_id
1 'polypeptide(L)'
;MLLHNPLSIPFRSPLRFGFPSQITHHHLRRFSFAAAQHSYAISDEELQSRGFILRRTIEALNLDHLNSVFVAVGFPKRDTDKIRVALEHTDSLVWVEYETTKRPVAFARATGDGVFNAIIWDVVLKRHFTKALAHP
;
A
#
# COMPACT_ATOMS: atom_id res chain seq x y z
N MET A 1 -51.84 -5.07 -23.61
CA MET A 1 -51.55 -6.11 -24.61
C MET A 1 -50.14 -6.60 -24.38
N LEU A 2 -50.04 -7.80 -23.81
CA LEU A 2 -48.84 -8.64 -23.81
C LEU A 2 -48.47 -8.96 -25.26
N LEU A 3 -47.18 -9.08 -25.57
CA LEU A 3 -46.67 -10.08 -26.50
C LEU A 3 -45.15 -10.21 -26.31
N HIS A 4 -44.81 -11.27 -25.59
CA HIS A 4 -43.51 -11.91 -25.59
C HIS A 4 -43.30 -12.56 -26.96
N ASN A 5 -42.07 -12.57 -27.49
CA ASN A 5 -41.66 -13.73 -28.29
C ASN A 5 -40.14 -13.96 -28.22
N PRO A 6 -39.70 -15.23 -28.16
CA PRO A 6 -38.37 -15.66 -27.74
C PRO A 6 -37.45 -15.91 -28.94
N LEU A 7 -36.14 -15.88 -28.72
CA LEU A 7 -35.19 -16.48 -29.66
C LEU A 7 -34.32 -17.50 -28.94
N SER A 8 -34.51 -18.73 -29.40
CA SER A 8 -33.97 -20.00 -28.96
C SER A 8 -32.53 -20.20 -29.41
N ILE A 9 -31.77 -20.90 -28.56
CA ILE A 9 -30.37 -21.27 -28.71
C ILE A 9 -30.28 -22.54 -29.59
N PRO A 10 -29.33 -22.64 -30.53
CA PRO A 10 -28.87 -23.94 -31.00
C PRO A 10 -27.59 -24.36 -30.28
N PHE A 11 -27.73 -25.42 -29.50
CA PHE A 11 -26.70 -26.29 -28.96
C PHE A 11 -25.87 -26.92 -30.10
N ARG A 12 -24.53 -26.85 -30.05
CA ARG A 12 -23.66 -27.58 -30.97
C ARG A 12 -22.58 -28.34 -30.19
N SER A 13 -22.76 -29.66 -30.14
CA SER A 13 -21.80 -30.64 -29.62
C SER A 13 -20.54 -30.74 -30.49
N PRO A 14 -19.44 -31.34 -29.98
CA PRO A 14 -18.09 -31.02 -30.42
C PRO A 14 -17.62 -31.87 -31.59
N LEU A 15 -16.83 -31.26 -32.49
CA LEU A 15 -16.08 -31.97 -33.50
C LEU A 15 -14.73 -32.42 -32.92
N ARG A 16 -14.58 -33.74 -32.73
CA ARG A 16 -13.31 -34.42 -32.51
C ARG A 16 -12.43 -34.28 -33.76
N PHE A 17 -11.27 -33.65 -33.63
CA PHE A 17 -10.17 -33.78 -34.58
C PHE A 17 -9.01 -34.51 -33.91
N GLY A 18 -8.51 -35.54 -34.59
CA GLY A 18 -7.44 -36.41 -34.13
C GLY A 18 -6.07 -35.71 -34.18
N PHE A 19 -5.25 -35.98 -33.18
CA PHE A 19 -3.85 -35.57 -33.12
C PHE A 19 -2.98 -36.68 -33.68
N PRO A 20 -2.14 -36.43 -34.70
CA PRO A 20 -0.97 -37.25 -34.93
C PRO A 20 0.16 -36.79 -33.99
N SER A 21 0.65 -37.72 -33.20
CA SER A 21 1.84 -37.60 -32.37
C SER A 21 3.06 -37.21 -33.21
N GLN A 22 3.64 -36.04 -32.95
CA GLN A 22 5.04 -35.79 -33.22
C GLN A 22 5.67 -35.18 -31.96
N ILE A 23 6.52 -35.99 -31.33
CA ILE A 23 7.37 -35.62 -30.22
C ILE A 23 8.55 -34.85 -30.83
N THR A 24 8.52 -33.53 -30.72
CA THR A 24 9.72 -32.70 -30.87
C THR A 24 10.21 -32.33 -29.47
N HIS A 25 11.39 -32.85 -29.11
CA HIS A 25 12.09 -32.48 -27.88
C HIS A 25 12.58 -31.02 -28.00
N HIS A 26 11.70 -30.06 -27.74
CA HIS A 26 12.11 -28.70 -27.48
C HIS A 26 12.79 -28.68 -26.12
N HIS A 27 14.10 -28.43 -26.14
CA HIS A 27 14.89 -28.17 -24.95
C HIS A 27 14.30 -26.93 -24.26
N LEU A 28 13.40 -27.16 -23.29
CA LEU A 28 12.83 -26.12 -22.44
C LEU A 28 14.01 -25.48 -21.70
N ARG A 29 14.52 -24.36 -22.23
CA ARG A 29 15.21 -23.38 -21.42
C ARG A 29 14.20 -22.96 -20.35
N ARG A 30 14.30 -23.60 -19.18
CA ARG A 30 13.76 -23.07 -17.94
C ARG A 30 14.40 -21.70 -17.77
N PHE A 31 13.69 -20.66 -18.19
CA PHE A 31 13.88 -19.36 -17.60
C PHE A 31 13.43 -19.53 -16.15
N SER A 32 14.38 -19.87 -15.29
CA SER A 32 14.24 -19.61 -13.86
C SER A 32 14.16 -18.11 -13.74
N PHE A 33 12.94 -17.56 -13.78
CA PHE A 33 12.70 -16.26 -13.21
C PHE A 33 13.00 -16.43 -11.73
N ALA A 34 14.21 -16.04 -11.31
CA ALA A 34 14.48 -15.82 -9.91
C ALA A 34 13.49 -14.73 -9.49
N ALA A 35 12.39 -15.13 -8.85
CA ALA A 35 11.53 -14.21 -8.16
C ALA A 35 12.42 -13.58 -7.08
N ALA A 36 12.87 -12.36 -7.31
CA ALA A 36 13.63 -11.62 -6.32
C ALA A 36 12.75 -11.55 -5.07
N GLN A 37 13.16 -12.27 -4.02
CA GLN A 37 12.54 -12.22 -2.70
C GLN A 37 12.79 -10.82 -2.13
N HIS A 38 11.89 -9.89 -2.48
CA HIS A 38 11.87 -8.58 -1.86
C HIS A 38 11.25 -8.75 -0.48
N SER A 39 12.07 -8.58 0.56
CA SER A 39 11.55 -8.35 1.90
C SER A 39 10.92 -6.96 1.90
N TYR A 40 9.61 -6.88 2.10
CA TYR A 40 8.88 -5.61 2.24
C TYR A 40 8.78 -5.15 3.71
N ALA A 41 9.51 -5.82 4.61
CA ALA A 41 9.54 -5.53 6.04
C ALA A 41 10.96 -5.14 6.47
N ILE A 42 11.02 -4.22 7.43
CA ILE A 42 12.23 -3.71 8.08
C ILE A 42 11.97 -3.71 9.59
N SER A 43 12.97 -4.05 10.41
CA SER A 43 12.83 -3.99 11.87
C SER A 43 12.95 -2.55 12.39
N ASP A 44 12.49 -2.30 13.62
CA ASP A 44 12.61 -0.98 14.24
C ASP A 44 14.09 -0.58 14.41
N GLU A 45 14.97 -1.54 14.75
CA GLU A 45 16.42 -1.33 14.90
C GLU A 45 17.10 -1.00 13.58
N GLU A 46 16.71 -1.68 12.50
CA GLU A 46 17.25 -1.43 11.17
C GLU A 46 16.74 -0.10 10.61
N LEU A 47 15.49 0.27 10.87
CA LEU A 47 14.96 1.58 10.53
C LEU A 47 15.72 2.70 11.28
N GLN A 48 16.02 2.47 12.56
CA GLN A 48 16.80 3.39 13.38
C GLN A 48 18.25 3.52 12.94
N SER A 49 18.91 2.43 12.54
CA SER A 49 20.30 2.47 12.03
C SER A 49 20.43 3.32 10.76
N ARG A 50 19.32 3.49 10.01
CA ARG A 50 19.22 4.35 8.83
C ARG A 50 18.86 5.81 9.17
N GLY A 51 18.79 6.17 10.45
CA GLY A 51 18.48 7.51 10.93
C GLY A 51 16.99 7.84 10.91
N PHE A 52 16.11 6.83 11.00
CA PHE A 52 14.66 7.02 11.08
C PHE A 52 14.12 6.51 12.42
N ILE A 53 13.34 7.33 13.10
CA ILE A 53 12.74 6.97 14.38
C ILE A 53 11.26 6.71 14.17
N LEU A 54 10.81 5.50 14.50
CA LEU A 54 9.40 5.14 14.48
C LEU A 54 8.69 5.65 15.74
N ARG A 55 7.55 6.31 15.55
CA ARG A 55 6.71 6.87 16.61
C ARG A 55 5.30 6.32 16.48
N ARG A 56 4.69 5.98 17.61
CA ARG A 56 3.34 5.39 17.70
C ARG A 56 2.36 6.27 18.49
N THR A 57 2.84 7.39 19.03
CA THR A 57 2.06 8.38 19.78
C THR A 57 2.10 9.72 19.05
N ILE A 58 1.15 10.61 19.35
CA ILE A 58 1.17 12.00 18.83
C ILE A 58 2.17 12.89 19.56
N GLU A 59 2.86 12.37 20.58
CA GLU A 59 3.83 13.13 21.35
C GLU A 59 4.94 13.62 20.43
N ALA A 60 5.32 14.90 20.58
CA ALA A 60 6.29 15.58 19.72
C ALA A 60 5.91 15.73 18.23
N LEU A 61 4.71 15.31 17.80
CA LEU A 61 4.25 15.51 16.43
C LEU A 61 3.79 16.96 16.21
N ASN A 62 4.65 17.78 15.62
CA ASN A 62 4.28 19.13 15.20
C ASN A 62 3.33 19.08 13.98
N LEU A 63 2.15 19.66 14.14
CA LEU A 63 1.07 19.58 13.14
C LEU A 63 1.35 20.40 11.87
N ASP A 64 2.12 21.48 11.95
CA ASP A 64 2.55 22.24 10.76
C ASP A 64 3.57 21.45 9.93
N HIS A 65 4.46 20.73 10.60
CA HIS A 65 5.38 19.81 9.92
C HIS A 65 4.64 18.61 9.30
N LEU A 66 3.63 18.07 9.98
CA LEU A 66 2.76 17.04 9.42
C LEU A 66 2.02 17.55 8.16
N ASN A 67 1.45 18.75 8.23
CA ASN A 67 0.86 19.42 7.07
C ASN A 67 1.84 19.53 5.89
N SER A 68 3.11 19.82 6.18
CA SER A 68 4.16 19.87 5.16
C SER A 68 4.42 18.51 4.50
N VAL A 69 4.18 17.39 5.19
CA VAL A 69 4.21 16.04 4.60
C VAL A 69 3.04 15.85 3.63
N PHE A 70 1.82 16.23 4.04
CA PHE A 70 0.63 16.15 3.18
C PHE A 70 0.81 16.96 1.89
N VAL A 71 1.26 18.21 2.00
CA VAL A 71 1.51 19.07 0.84
C VAL A 71 2.58 18.47 -0.08
N ALA A 72 3.65 17.89 0.47
CA ALA A 72 4.73 17.29 -0.31
C ALA A 72 4.29 16.09 -1.15
N VAL A 73 3.19 15.42 -0.79
CA VAL A 73 2.60 14.31 -1.57
C VAL A 73 1.41 14.75 -2.43
N GLY A 74 1.12 16.06 -2.48
CA GLY A 74 0.03 16.63 -3.29
C GLY A 74 -1.32 16.68 -2.60
N PHE A 75 -1.40 16.36 -1.30
CA PHE A 75 -2.64 16.56 -0.54
C PHE A 75 -2.80 18.04 -0.20
N PRO A 76 -4.03 18.57 -0.15
CA PRO A 76 -4.26 19.96 0.25
C PRO A 76 -3.79 20.18 1.69
N LYS A 77 -3.25 21.38 1.97
CA LYS A 77 -2.98 21.81 3.34
C LYS A 77 -4.30 21.84 4.12
N ARG A 78 -4.28 21.32 5.34
CA ARG A 78 -5.45 21.26 6.22
C ARG A 78 -5.28 22.26 7.36
N ASP A 79 -6.41 22.68 7.92
CA ASP A 79 -6.42 23.45 9.16
C ASP A 79 -5.85 22.60 10.30
N THR A 80 -4.89 23.15 11.03
CA THR A 80 -4.21 22.48 12.15
C THR A 80 -5.19 22.07 13.24
N ASP A 81 -6.27 22.83 13.46
CA ASP A 81 -7.29 22.47 14.44
C ASP A 81 -8.10 21.25 14.02
N LYS A 82 -8.41 21.13 12.73
CA LYS A 82 -9.08 19.95 12.18
C LYS A 82 -8.19 18.72 12.21
N ILE A 83 -6.88 18.89 11.99
CA ILE A 83 -5.93 17.79 12.14
C ILE A 83 -5.93 17.29 13.59
N ARG A 84 -5.87 18.20 14.56
CA ARG A 84 -5.85 17.83 15.98
C ARG A 84 -7.08 17.00 16.36
N VAL A 85 -8.28 17.48 16.01
CA VAL A 85 -9.52 16.75 16.26
C VAL A 85 -9.50 15.37 15.59
N ALA A 86 -9.00 15.27 14.35
CA ALA A 86 -8.89 13.98 13.67
C ALA A 86 -7.92 13.02 14.37
N LEU A 87 -6.83 13.52 14.97
CA LEU A 87 -5.88 12.73 15.74
C LEU A 87 -6.43 12.31 17.11
N GLU A 88 -7.21 13.16 17.77
CA GLU A 88 -7.90 12.84 19.05
C GLU A 88 -8.90 11.69 18.89
N HIS A 89 -9.49 11.56 17.69
CA HIS A 89 -10.42 10.49 17.33
C HIS A 89 -9.78 9.41 16.43
N THR A 90 -8.47 9.19 16.57
CA THR A 90 -7.74 8.13 15.87
C THR A 90 -7.33 7.03 16.83
N ASP A 91 -7.72 5.78 16.55
CA ASP A 91 -7.40 4.64 17.41
C ASP A 91 -5.94 4.20 17.28
N SER A 92 -5.40 4.24 16.07
CA SER A 92 -4.02 3.83 15.79
C SER A 92 -3.36 4.75 14.79
N LEU A 93 -2.14 5.15 15.09
CA LEU A 93 -1.32 5.95 14.21
C LEU A 93 0.15 5.57 14.34
N VAL A 94 0.88 5.78 13.26
CA VAL A 94 2.33 5.70 13.25
C VAL A 94 2.90 6.83 12.41
N TRP A 95 4.06 7.31 12.79
CA TRP A 95 4.80 8.27 11.98
C TRP A 95 6.29 8.05 12.11
N VAL A 96 7.01 8.46 11.08
CA VAL A 96 8.47 8.30 11.02
C VAL A 96 9.10 9.68 11.06
N GLU A 97 10.00 9.86 12.01
CA GLU A 97 10.84 11.06 12.16
C GLU A 97 12.20 10.82 11.53
N TYR A 98 12.70 11.78 10.75
CA TYR A 98 14.09 11.73 10.28
C TYR A 98 15.01 12.35 11.33
N GLU A 99 15.93 11.55 11.87
CA GLU A 99 16.72 11.86 13.07
C GLU A 99 17.49 13.17 12.96
N THR A 100 18.08 13.45 11.80
CA THR A 100 18.89 14.66 11.56
C THR A 100 18.07 15.94 11.63
N THR A 101 16.83 15.90 11.13
CA THR A 101 15.99 17.11 11.01
C THR A 101 14.92 17.21 12.08
N LYS A 102 14.67 16.11 12.81
CA LYS A 102 13.55 15.98 13.76
C LYS A 102 12.20 16.33 13.12
N ARG A 103 12.03 16.01 11.84
CA ARG A 103 10.81 16.28 11.08
C ARG A 103 10.12 14.97 10.67
N PRO A 104 8.77 14.95 10.66
CA PRO A 104 8.02 13.84 10.10
C PRO A 104 8.29 13.71 8.60
N VAL A 105 8.51 12.48 8.16
CA VAL A 105 8.74 12.12 6.75
C VAL A 105 7.71 11.13 6.22
N ALA A 106 7.07 10.37 7.12
CA ALA A 106 5.95 9.49 6.83
C ALA A 106 4.91 9.55 7.95
N PHE A 107 3.65 9.30 7.62
CA PHE A 107 2.53 9.27 8.56
C PHE A 107 1.46 8.31 8.05
N ALA A 108 0.93 7.51 8.96
CA ALA A 108 -0.23 6.67 8.71
C ALA A 108 -1.19 6.69 9.90
N ARG A 109 -2.50 6.65 9.65
CA ARG A 109 -3.52 6.50 10.70
C ARG A 109 -4.68 5.61 10.29
N ALA A 110 -5.30 5.00 11.28
CA ALA A 110 -6.51 4.20 11.12
C ALA A 110 -7.52 4.48 12.25
N THR A 111 -8.80 4.38 11.92
CA THR A 111 -9.90 4.37 12.90
C THR A 111 -10.68 3.07 12.75
N GLY A 112 -11.24 2.55 13.84
CA GLY A 112 -11.99 1.31 13.84
C GLY A 112 -13.08 1.28 14.90
N ASP A 113 -13.69 0.12 15.08
CA ASP A 113 -14.64 -0.16 16.16
C ASP A 113 -13.97 -0.81 17.38
N GLY A 114 -12.65 -0.97 17.35
CA GLY A 114 -11.87 -1.63 18.39
C GLY A 114 -11.99 -3.16 18.43
N VAL A 115 -12.71 -3.78 17.48
CA VAL A 115 -12.97 -5.23 17.49
C VAL A 115 -12.76 -5.89 16.12
N PHE A 116 -13.49 -5.47 15.09
CA PHE A 116 -13.54 -6.17 13.80
C PHE A 116 -13.17 -5.29 12.61
N ASN A 117 -13.47 -3.99 12.67
CA ASN A 117 -13.37 -3.11 11.53
C ASN A 117 -12.30 -2.04 11.76
N ALA A 118 -11.51 -1.77 10.73
CA ALA A 118 -10.57 -0.66 10.70
C ALA A 118 -10.50 -0.06 9.28
N ILE A 119 -10.45 1.27 9.22
CA ILE A 119 -10.29 2.05 7.99
C ILE A 119 -8.97 2.80 8.10
N ILE A 120 -8.08 2.55 7.15
CA ILE A 120 -6.84 3.31 6.98
C ILE A 120 -7.17 4.56 6.17
N TRP A 121 -6.85 5.74 6.72
CA TRP A 121 -7.23 7.03 6.11
C TRP A 121 -6.08 7.68 5.34
N ASP A 122 -5.17 8.31 6.09
CA ASP A 122 -4.01 8.99 5.54
C ASP A 122 -2.84 8.02 5.57
N VAL A 123 -2.22 7.72 4.43
CA VAL A 123 -0.93 7.01 4.32
C VAL A 123 -0.04 7.82 3.41
N VAL A 124 0.97 8.47 3.98
CA VAL A 124 1.80 9.44 3.26
C VAL A 124 3.28 9.24 3.55
N LEU A 125 4.11 9.44 2.52
CA LEU A 125 5.56 9.37 2.57
C LEU A 125 6.17 10.42 1.64
N LYS A 126 7.08 11.26 2.18
CA LYS A 126 7.84 12.22 1.36
C LYS A 126 8.73 11.48 0.36
N ARG A 127 8.59 11.79 -0.94
CA ARG A 127 9.28 11.08 -2.05
C ARG A 127 10.80 10.96 -1.90
N HIS A 128 11.45 11.99 -1.33
CA HIS A 128 12.91 11.97 -1.14
C HIS A 128 13.38 10.80 -0.26
N PHE A 129 12.52 10.30 0.64
CA PHE A 129 12.85 9.22 1.56
C PHE A 129 12.43 7.83 1.06
N THR A 130 11.70 7.74 -0.07
CA THR A 130 11.22 6.46 -0.59
C THR A 130 12.36 5.50 -0.94
N LYS A 131 13.48 6.02 -1.46
CA LYS A 131 14.67 5.17 -1.73
C LYS A 131 15.40 4.77 -0.45
N ALA A 132 15.52 5.66 0.53
CA ALA A 132 16.22 5.36 1.79
C ALA A 132 15.53 4.25 2.61
N LEU A 133 14.21 4.14 2.49
CA LEU A 133 13.43 3.07 3.13
C LEU A 133 13.41 1.77 2.31
N ALA A 134 13.71 1.81 1.01
CA ALA A 134 13.52 0.68 0.10
C ALA A 134 14.76 -0.24 -0.09
N HIS A 135 15.95 0.15 0.38
CA HIS A 135 17.17 -0.64 0.15
C HIS A 135 17.65 -1.29 1.46
N PRO A 136 17.81 -2.63 1.53
CA PRO A 136 18.43 -3.34 2.65
C PRO A 136 19.90 -2.95 2.85
#